data_AF-A0A418T555-F1
#
_entry.id   AF-A0A418T555-F1
#
_cell.length_a   1.000
_cell.length_b   1.000
_cell.length_c   1.000
_cell.angle_alpha   90.00
_cell.angle_beta   90.00
_cell.angle_gamma   90.00
#
_symmetry.space_group_name_H-M   'P 1'
#
loop_
_entity.id
_entity.type
_entity.pdbx_description
1 polymer ?
#
loop_
_entity_poly.entity_id
_entity_poly.type
_entity_poly.pdbx_seq_one_letter_code
_entity_poly.pdbx_strand_id
1 'polypeptide(L)'
;MKGGYHVNLYYSMIGRLLDGRTSIRNEGYYIMDDQNEVVFSKKAPIYTEIVTIERFTDALAEGCRHVLRSFAETSDNKQVYAFSLCADEYSSIYVYMNTISCFEKTLEKYQSKNADYKKQDRIQSLKYNCGDFDFQFWQDHMGQNGRYVSLFESIAYRSEDVDKGEFEQAIAGTAVVAFEAGIIENGYYVCALEAMQRLVDEGAFDILNKADDFIAYTFTRNDYLDYGLVMRKTIERDLFYRVFPDIQKSDEQFNEEMNRNRQLSVIDSIAYWSDAIHSDYSLEPPFTYVKPAMEVFVQLEHFGNELAKECLERLTALASLNSFDRKDYERLGFYIEALYFCGPLTSEQTKQCIEIGLKLTEAGDILIEYAKELEAIAS
;
A
#
# COMPACT_ATOMS: atom_id res chain seq x y z
N MET A 1 14.47 4.51 -12.11
CA MET A 1 14.83 5.92 -11.75
C MET A 1 13.56 6.68 -11.34
N LYS A 2 13.28 6.85 -10.04
CA LYS A 2 12.13 7.69 -9.57
C LYS A 2 12.42 9.15 -9.93
N GLY A 3 11.91 9.59 -11.09
CA GLY A 3 11.96 10.98 -11.54
C GLY A 3 11.33 11.90 -10.50
N GLY A 4 12.05 12.96 -10.15
CA GLY A 4 11.78 13.75 -8.95
C GLY A 4 10.39 14.38 -8.89
N TYR A 5 9.85 14.36 -7.66
CA TYR A 5 8.83 15.23 -7.07
C TYR A 5 7.66 15.61 -7.95
N HIS A 6 6.46 15.15 -7.61
CA HIS A 6 5.20 15.91 -7.57
C HIS A 6 4.23 15.07 -6.74
N VAL A 7 3.63 15.66 -5.70
CA VAL A 7 2.76 15.04 -4.68
C VAL A 7 2.47 13.55 -4.91
N ASN A 8 3.08 12.69 -4.09
CA ASN A 8 3.04 11.25 -4.31
C ASN A 8 1.68 10.66 -3.91
N LEU A 9 0.66 10.87 -4.75
CA LEU A 9 -0.66 10.21 -4.64
C LEU A 9 -0.55 8.69 -4.76
N TYR A 10 0.64 8.15 -5.03
CA TYR A 10 0.97 6.74 -4.83
C TYR A 10 0.44 6.20 -3.50
N TYR A 11 0.64 6.89 -2.37
CA TYR A 11 0.13 6.38 -1.09
C TYR A 11 -1.39 6.49 -0.97
N SER A 12 -2.04 7.40 -1.70
CA SER A 12 -3.50 7.38 -1.86
C SER A 12 -3.93 6.15 -2.67
N MET A 13 -3.26 5.90 -3.81
CA MET A 13 -3.47 4.73 -4.67
C MET A 13 -3.31 3.42 -3.90
N ILE A 14 -2.24 3.26 -3.13
CA ILE A 14 -2.02 2.07 -2.28
C ILE A 14 -3.12 1.99 -1.21
N GLY A 15 -3.50 3.12 -0.61
CA GLY A 15 -4.63 3.20 0.32
C GLY A 15 -5.93 2.68 -0.28
N ARG A 16 -6.35 3.17 -1.46
CA ARG A 16 -7.60 2.74 -2.12
C ARG A 16 -7.56 1.28 -2.54
N LEU A 17 -6.39 0.79 -2.93
CA LEU A 17 -6.18 -0.63 -3.24
C LEU A 17 -6.38 -1.50 -1.99
N LEU A 18 -5.74 -1.15 -0.87
CA LEU A 18 -5.86 -1.85 0.40
C LEU A 18 -7.25 -1.71 1.06
N ASP A 19 -7.96 -0.63 0.77
CA ASP A 19 -9.34 -0.44 1.21
C ASP A 19 -10.36 -1.19 0.34
N GLY A 20 -9.95 -1.74 -0.80
CA GLY A 20 -10.83 -2.44 -1.74
C GLY A 20 -11.69 -1.49 -2.59
N ARG A 21 -11.36 -0.19 -2.62
CA ARG A 21 -12.05 0.82 -3.45
C ARG A 21 -11.66 0.71 -4.91
N THR A 22 -10.47 0.20 -5.19
CA THR A 22 -10.03 -0.16 -6.53
C THR A 22 -9.52 -1.58 -6.55
N SER A 23 -9.92 -2.34 -7.57
CA SER A 23 -9.44 -3.69 -7.80
C SER A 23 -7.97 -3.70 -8.22
N ILE A 24 -7.29 -4.80 -7.95
CA ILE A 24 -5.98 -5.10 -8.54
C ILE A 24 -6.15 -5.13 -10.06
N ARG A 25 -5.40 -4.31 -10.79
CA ARG A 25 -5.37 -4.36 -12.25
C ARG A 25 -4.57 -5.59 -12.68
N ASN A 26 -5.24 -6.55 -13.29
CA ASN A 26 -4.62 -7.81 -13.67
C ASN A 26 -4.60 -7.96 -15.20
N GLU A 27 -3.78 -7.16 -15.86
CA GLU A 27 -3.63 -7.19 -17.31
C GLU A 27 -2.23 -7.67 -17.70
N GLY A 28 -2.12 -8.96 -18.01
CA GLY A 28 -0.89 -9.58 -18.48
C GLY A 28 -0.05 -10.23 -17.38
N TYR A 29 1.19 -10.52 -17.73
CA TYR A 29 2.08 -11.38 -16.96
C TYR A 29 3.51 -10.90 -17.07
N TYR A 30 4.22 -10.90 -15.95
CA TYR A 30 5.68 -10.83 -15.94
C TYR A 30 6.25 -12.24 -15.95
N ILE A 31 7.07 -12.55 -16.94
CA ILE A 31 7.60 -13.89 -17.16
C ILE A 31 9.11 -13.85 -16.98
N MET A 32 9.62 -14.72 -16.12
CA MET A 32 11.06 -14.89 -15.88
C MET A 32 11.57 -16.16 -16.55
N ASP A 33 12.74 -16.09 -17.19
CA ASP A 33 13.40 -17.24 -17.81
C ASP A 33 14.51 -17.87 -16.95
N ASP A 34 15.17 -18.90 -17.49
CA ASP A 34 16.25 -19.63 -16.84
C ASP A 34 17.58 -18.87 -16.76
N GLN A 35 17.67 -17.69 -17.39
CA GLN A 35 18.75 -16.71 -17.19
C GLN A 35 18.38 -15.60 -16.19
N ASN A 36 17.16 -15.62 -15.64
CA ASN A 36 16.56 -14.57 -14.81
C ASN A 36 16.29 -13.26 -15.56
N GLU A 37 16.14 -13.29 -16.88
CA GLU A 37 15.60 -12.15 -17.61
C GLU A 37 14.09 -12.10 -17.44
N VAL A 38 13.52 -10.90 -17.42
CA VAL A 38 12.08 -10.67 -17.21
C VAL A 38 11.50 -9.94 -18.41
N VAL A 39 10.39 -10.45 -18.93
CA VAL A 39 9.61 -9.78 -19.98
C VAL A 39 8.15 -9.62 -19.55
N PHE A 40 7.45 -8.71 -20.20
CA PHE A 40 6.01 -8.53 -20.05
C PHE A 40 5.24 -9.14 -21.24
N SER A 41 4.14 -9.83 -20.96
CA SER A 41 3.24 -10.38 -21.96
C SER A 41 1.78 -10.17 -21.58
N LYS A 42 0.96 -9.68 -22.52
CA LYS A 42 -0.51 -9.60 -22.33
C LYS A 42 -1.20 -10.97 -22.39
N LYS A 43 -0.52 -11.99 -22.93
CA LYS A 43 -1.06 -13.35 -23.04
C LYS A 43 -0.43 -14.27 -22.01
N ALA A 44 -1.25 -15.15 -21.46
CA ALA A 44 -0.80 -16.20 -20.57
C ALA A 44 0.18 -17.14 -21.30
N PRO A 45 1.34 -17.49 -20.69
CA PRO A 45 2.24 -18.48 -21.26
C PRO A 45 1.61 -19.88 -21.19
N ILE A 46 1.82 -20.70 -22.24
CA ILE A 46 1.12 -21.99 -22.41
C ILE A 46 1.76 -23.13 -21.58
N TYR A 47 3.07 -23.08 -21.33
CA TYR A 47 3.83 -24.17 -20.70
C TYR A 47 4.67 -23.71 -19.50
N THR A 48 4.28 -22.62 -18.86
CA THR A 48 5.00 -22.01 -17.74
C THR A 48 4.13 -22.02 -16.49
N GLU A 49 4.73 -22.25 -15.32
CA GLU A 49 4.02 -22.12 -14.04
C GLU A 49 3.50 -20.68 -13.91
N ILE A 50 2.18 -20.51 -13.82
CA ILE A 50 1.56 -19.22 -13.54
C ILE A 50 1.29 -19.11 -12.04
N VAL A 51 1.74 -18.01 -11.45
CA VAL A 51 1.45 -17.60 -10.08
C VAL A 51 0.37 -16.53 -10.14
N THR A 52 -0.83 -16.92 -9.71
CA THR A 52 -1.97 -16.02 -9.58
C THR A 52 -1.97 -15.30 -8.24
N ILE A 53 -2.79 -14.25 -8.10
CA ILE A 53 -3.00 -13.52 -6.84
C ILE A 53 -3.35 -14.50 -5.71
N GLU A 54 -4.35 -15.36 -5.93
CA GLU A 54 -4.77 -16.39 -4.95
C GLU A 54 -3.60 -17.29 -4.54
N ARG A 55 -2.84 -17.78 -5.52
CA ARG A 55 -1.70 -18.68 -5.25
C ARG A 55 -0.58 -17.98 -4.50
N PHE A 56 -0.34 -16.70 -4.78
CA PHE A 56 0.68 -15.92 -4.06
C PHE A 56 0.23 -15.63 -2.62
N THR A 57 -1.03 -15.24 -2.42
CA THR A 57 -1.64 -15.10 -1.08
C THR A 57 -1.55 -16.40 -0.28
N ASP A 58 -1.86 -17.54 -0.89
CA ASP A 58 -1.70 -18.87 -0.28
C ASP A 58 -0.25 -19.15 0.12
N ALA A 59 0.71 -18.86 -0.77
CA ALA A 59 2.12 -19.05 -0.49
C ALA A 59 2.60 -18.20 0.70
N LEU A 60 2.13 -16.94 0.79
CA LEU A 60 2.43 -16.06 1.91
C LEU A 60 1.86 -16.62 3.23
N ALA A 61 0.59 -17.02 3.23
CA ALA A 61 -0.07 -17.56 4.42
C ALA A 61 0.60 -18.87 4.89
N GLU A 62 0.83 -19.83 3.99
CA GLU A 62 1.46 -21.10 4.34
C GLU A 62 2.95 -20.96 4.70
N GLY A 63 3.65 -20.01 4.08
CA GLY A 63 5.01 -19.65 4.47
C GLY A 63 5.07 -19.08 5.89
N CYS A 64 4.13 -18.20 6.25
CA CYS A 64 4.00 -17.69 7.61
C CYS A 64 3.64 -18.80 8.60
N ARG A 65 2.75 -19.75 8.26
CA ARG A 65 2.48 -20.91 9.13
C ARG A 65 3.72 -21.75 9.37
N HIS A 66 4.57 -21.92 8.36
CA HIS A 66 5.83 -22.62 8.53
C HIS A 66 6.73 -21.90 9.53
N VAL A 67 6.89 -20.57 9.40
CA VAL A 67 7.64 -19.75 10.37
C VAL A 67 7.07 -19.90 11.78
N LEU A 68 5.74 -19.80 11.93
CA LEU A 68 5.07 -19.93 13.23
C LEU A 68 5.32 -21.29 13.87
N ARG A 69 5.18 -22.39 13.12
CA ARG A 69 5.43 -23.76 13.62
C ARG A 69 6.88 -23.95 14.05
N SER A 70 7.82 -23.53 13.19
CA SER A 70 9.24 -23.64 13.47
C SER A 70 9.64 -22.82 14.71
N PHE A 71 9.10 -21.59 14.84
CA PHE A 71 9.36 -20.77 16.03
C PHE A 71 8.73 -21.36 17.30
N ALA A 72 7.52 -21.92 17.20
CA ALA A 72 6.81 -22.47 18.35
C ALA A 72 7.54 -23.63 19.03
N GLU A 73 8.39 -24.35 18.30
CA GLU A 73 9.24 -25.44 18.79
C GLU A 73 10.51 -24.96 19.52
N THR A 74 10.82 -23.66 19.45
CA THR A 74 12.02 -23.09 20.08
C THR A 74 11.81 -22.77 21.57
N SER A 75 12.90 -22.60 22.31
CA SER A 75 12.85 -22.13 23.70
C SER A 75 12.42 -20.68 23.86
N ASP A 76 12.38 -19.93 22.75
CA ASP A 76 12.06 -18.51 22.69
C ASP A 76 10.55 -18.25 22.52
N ASN A 77 9.74 -19.28 22.28
CA ASN A 77 8.28 -19.19 22.27
C ASN A 77 7.71 -18.93 23.68
N LYS A 78 7.89 -17.69 24.16
CA LYS A 78 7.51 -17.21 25.49
C LYS A 78 7.14 -15.74 25.44
N GLN A 79 5.92 -15.42 25.85
CA GLN A 79 5.42 -14.04 25.90
C GLN A 79 5.65 -13.30 24.57
N VAL A 80 5.30 -13.96 23.45
CA VAL A 80 5.32 -13.34 22.13
C VAL A 80 4.27 -12.24 22.12
N TYR A 81 4.66 -11.01 21.81
CA TYR A 81 3.73 -9.85 21.83
C TYR A 81 3.45 -9.26 20.44
N ALA A 82 4.27 -9.60 19.44
CA ALA A 82 4.09 -9.11 18.09
C ALA A 82 4.51 -10.16 17.06
N PHE A 83 3.69 -10.29 16.02
CA PHE A 83 4.02 -10.93 14.75
C PHE A 83 3.64 -9.98 13.62
N SER A 84 4.52 -9.75 12.65
CA SER A 84 4.19 -8.93 11.49
C SER A 84 4.63 -9.53 10.17
N LEU A 85 3.80 -9.32 9.14
CA LEU A 85 4.13 -9.58 7.73
C LEU A 85 4.32 -8.23 7.03
N CYS A 86 5.56 -7.92 6.68
CA CYS A 86 5.92 -6.70 5.96
C CYS A 86 5.82 -6.94 4.46
N ALA A 87 5.20 -6.01 3.75
CA ALA A 87 5.32 -5.86 2.32
C ALA A 87 5.78 -4.42 2.07
N ASP A 88 7.04 -4.17 1.73
CA ASP A 88 7.56 -2.80 1.63
C ASP A 88 7.57 -2.22 0.21
N GLU A 89 7.82 -0.92 0.09
CA GLU A 89 7.88 -0.20 -1.21
C GLU A 89 9.00 -0.66 -2.16
N TYR A 90 9.91 -1.53 -1.69
CA TYR A 90 10.94 -2.14 -2.51
C TYR A 90 10.54 -3.54 -2.97
N SER A 91 9.24 -3.87 -2.88
CA SER A 91 8.70 -5.19 -3.22
C SER A 91 9.37 -6.32 -2.44
N SER A 92 9.78 -6.05 -1.20
CA SER A 92 10.34 -7.08 -0.31
C SER A 92 9.30 -7.58 0.69
N ILE A 93 9.36 -8.88 0.99
CA ILE A 93 8.47 -9.52 1.96
C ILE A 93 9.27 -10.06 3.14
N TYR A 94 8.93 -9.60 4.34
CA TYR A 94 9.59 -10.02 5.57
C TYR A 94 8.59 -10.42 6.64
N VAL A 95 8.98 -11.37 7.49
CA VAL A 95 8.22 -11.71 8.69
C VAL A 95 9.03 -11.30 9.91
N TYR A 96 8.42 -10.54 10.81
CA TYR A 96 9.05 -10.15 12.07
C TYR A 96 8.27 -10.75 13.24
N MET A 97 8.96 -11.08 14.31
CA MET A 97 8.35 -11.52 15.56
C MET A 97 9.16 -11.01 16.74
N ASN A 98 8.52 -10.76 17.88
CA ASN A 98 9.25 -10.39 19.08
C ASN A 98 8.61 -10.89 20.37
N THR A 99 9.45 -11.03 21.40
CA THR A 99 9.07 -11.43 22.76
C THR A 99 9.34 -10.29 23.73
N ILE A 100 8.65 -10.30 24.87
CA ILE A 100 8.86 -9.29 25.92
C ILE A 100 10.32 -9.24 26.37
N SER A 101 10.97 -10.39 26.58
CA SER A 101 12.37 -10.43 27.03
C SER A 101 13.34 -9.84 26.01
N CYS A 102 13.10 -10.08 24.71
CA CYS A 102 13.87 -9.50 23.62
C CYS A 102 13.72 -7.97 23.58
N PHE A 103 12.47 -7.48 23.66
CA PHE A 103 12.21 -6.06 23.74
C PHE A 103 12.89 -5.38 24.94
N GLU A 104 12.84 -5.97 26.14
CA GLU A 104 13.48 -5.42 27.34
C GLU A 104 15.00 -5.24 27.18
N LYS A 105 15.67 -6.23 26.57
CA LYS A 105 17.11 -6.15 26.27
C LYS A 105 17.42 -5.02 25.27
N THR A 106 16.61 -4.92 24.22
CA THR A 106 16.73 -3.85 23.23
C THR A 106 16.50 -2.49 23.89
N LEU A 107 15.46 -2.35 24.72
CA LEU A 107 15.18 -1.12 25.45
C LEU A 107 16.33 -0.70 26.37
N GLU A 108 16.90 -1.63 27.15
CA GLU A 108 18.06 -1.37 28.01
C GLU A 108 19.25 -0.82 27.20
N LYS A 109 19.54 -1.44 26.04
CA LYS A 109 20.59 -0.98 25.13
C LYS A 109 20.34 0.45 24.65
N TYR A 110 19.12 0.80 24.27
CA TYR A 110 18.79 2.17 23.84
C TYR A 110 18.83 3.17 24.99
N GLN A 111 18.30 2.82 26.17
CA GLN A 111 18.33 3.67 27.37
C GLN A 111 19.75 3.95 27.88
N SER A 112 20.69 3.01 27.69
CA SER A 112 22.11 3.21 28.02
C SER A 112 22.80 4.25 27.14
N LYS A 113 22.28 4.49 25.92
CA LYS A 113 22.86 5.39 24.92
C LYS A 113 22.12 6.72 24.80
N ASN A 114 20.81 6.73 25.05
CA ASN A 114 19.97 7.91 24.91
C ASN A 114 18.88 7.93 25.99
N ALA A 115 18.91 8.97 26.83
CA ALA A 115 17.97 9.16 27.93
C ALA A 115 16.50 9.36 27.47
N ASP A 116 16.27 9.74 26.21
CA ASP A 116 14.92 9.91 25.67
C ASP A 116 14.13 8.59 25.65
N TYR A 117 14.80 7.44 25.57
CA TYR A 117 14.14 6.11 25.64
C TYR A 117 13.64 5.74 27.05
N LYS A 118 13.63 6.70 27.98
CA LYS A 118 12.90 6.61 29.25
C LYS A 118 11.50 7.22 29.18
N LYS A 119 11.19 7.97 28.12
CA LYS A 119 9.86 8.55 27.88
C LYS A 119 8.93 7.49 27.28
N GLN A 120 7.68 7.47 27.72
CA GLN A 120 6.72 6.41 27.36
C GLN A 120 6.45 6.33 25.86
N ASP A 121 6.33 7.47 25.18
CA ASP A 121 6.18 7.56 23.71
C ASP A 121 7.34 6.90 22.98
N ARG A 122 8.58 7.10 23.45
CA ARG A 122 9.78 6.49 22.86
C ARG A 122 9.89 4.99 23.15
N ILE A 123 9.52 4.57 24.35
CA ILE A 123 9.45 3.14 24.71
C ILE A 123 8.43 2.44 23.79
N GLN A 124 7.26 3.04 23.60
CA GLN A 124 6.19 2.48 22.80
C GLN A 124 6.56 2.41 21.31
N SER A 125 7.13 3.49 20.77
CA SER A 125 7.65 3.53 19.40
C SER A 125 8.71 2.45 19.17
N LEU A 126 9.62 2.23 20.13
CA LEU A 126 10.61 1.15 20.04
C LEU A 126 9.98 -0.24 20.09
N LYS A 127 8.96 -0.44 20.94
CA LYS A 127 8.31 -1.75 21.14
C LYS A 127 7.74 -2.32 19.85
N TYR A 128 7.25 -1.48 18.94
CA TYR A 128 6.64 -1.92 17.67
C TYR A 128 7.48 -1.56 16.44
N ASN A 129 8.71 -1.09 16.63
CA ASN A 129 9.65 -0.89 15.53
C ASN A 129 10.19 -2.24 15.03
N CYS A 130 9.65 -2.76 13.94
CA CYS A 130 10.01 -4.07 13.40
C CYS A 130 11.50 -4.21 13.06
N GLY A 131 12.19 -3.11 12.73
CA GLY A 131 13.64 -3.13 12.46
C GLY A 131 14.50 -3.46 13.69
N ASP A 132 13.94 -3.31 14.90
CA ASP A 132 14.59 -3.64 16.17
C ASP A 132 14.10 -4.98 16.76
N PHE A 133 13.28 -5.75 16.03
CA PHE A 133 12.83 -7.06 16.49
C PHE A 133 13.97 -8.08 16.38
N ASP A 134 14.09 -8.93 17.40
CA ASP A 134 15.17 -9.94 17.47
C ASP A 134 14.94 -11.10 16.49
N PHE A 135 13.68 -11.42 16.15
CA PHE A 135 13.37 -12.51 15.24
C PHE A 135 12.89 -11.95 13.90
N GLN A 136 13.74 -12.08 12.88
CA GLN A 136 13.49 -11.63 11.51
C GLN A 136 13.62 -12.82 10.58
N PHE A 137 12.54 -13.14 9.88
CA PHE A 137 12.42 -14.29 9.01
C PHE A 137 12.24 -13.82 7.57
N TRP A 138 12.99 -14.48 6.69
CA TRP A 138 13.10 -14.20 5.26
C TRP A 138 12.50 -15.36 4.46
N GLN A 139 12.53 -15.29 3.14
CA GLN A 139 12.04 -16.35 2.25
C GLN A 139 12.55 -17.74 2.61
N ASP A 140 13.82 -17.90 2.98
CA ASP A 140 14.41 -19.20 3.33
C ASP A 140 13.80 -19.83 4.60
N HIS A 141 13.16 -19.02 5.43
CA HIS A 141 12.48 -19.46 6.66
C HIS A 141 11.01 -19.84 6.42
N MET A 142 10.47 -19.59 5.22
CA MET A 142 9.06 -19.86 4.87
C MET A 142 8.85 -21.26 4.28
N GLY A 143 9.82 -22.17 4.47
CA GLY A 143 9.78 -23.52 3.92
C GLY A 143 9.69 -23.52 2.39
N GLN A 144 8.99 -24.49 1.82
CA GLN A 144 8.84 -24.60 0.36
C GLN A 144 8.13 -23.40 -0.29
N ASN A 145 7.30 -22.67 0.47
CA ASN A 145 6.54 -21.53 -0.05
C ASN A 145 7.41 -20.26 -0.19
N GLY A 146 8.54 -20.21 0.52
CA GLY A 146 9.55 -19.16 0.36
C GLY A 146 10.05 -19.00 -1.07
N ARG A 147 10.00 -20.07 -1.89
CA ARG A 147 10.35 -19.99 -3.32
C ARG A 147 9.53 -18.95 -4.07
N TYR A 148 8.24 -18.80 -3.74
CA TYR A 148 7.37 -17.85 -4.44
C TYR A 148 7.70 -16.40 -4.07
N VAL A 149 8.07 -16.16 -2.80
CA VAL A 149 8.57 -14.85 -2.36
C VAL A 149 9.87 -14.50 -3.07
N SER A 150 10.83 -15.44 -3.12
CA SER A 150 12.09 -15.24 -3.82
C SER A 150 11.92 -14.94 -5.32
N LEU A 151 11.01 -15.66 -5.98
CA LEU A 151 10.69 -15.43 -7.39
C LEU A 151 10.00 -14.07 -7.59
N PHE A 152 9.05 -13.71 -6.73
CA PHE A 152 8.37 -12.41 -6.73
C PHE A 152 9.38 -11.27 -6.60
N GLU A 153 10.23 -11.27 -5.57
CA GLU A 153 11.23 -10.21 -5.34
C GLU A 153 12.20 -10.08 -6.53
N SER A 154 12.60 -11.22 -7.11
CA SER A 154 13.47 -11.27 -8.29
C SER A 154 12.82 -10.66 -9.53
N ILE A 155 11.53 -10.92 -9.75
CA ILE A 155 10.76 -10.36 -10.86
C ILE A 155 10.52 -8.88 -10.64
N ALA A 156 10.05 -8.50 -9.45
CA ALA A 156 9.72 -7.13 -9.11
C ALA A 156 10.93 -6.20 -9.30
N TYR A 157 12.11 -6.59 -8.79
CA TYR A 157 13.35 -5.84 -8.96
C TYR A 157 13.72 -5.59 -10.43
N ARG A 158 13.49 -6.57 -11.31
CA ARG A 158 13.83 -6.48 -12.75
C ARG A 158 12.73 -5.84 -13.58
N SER A 159 11.50 -5.86 -13.09
CA SER A 159 10.33 -5.33 -13.80
C SER A 159 10.36 -3.82 -13.98
N GLU A 160 11.16 -3.09 -13.20
CA GLU A 160 11.29 -1.63 -13.27
C GLU A 160 11.79 -1.15 -14.64
N ASP A 161 12.59 -1.95 -15.33
CA ASP A 161 13.21 -1.61 -16.62
C ASP A 161 12.48 -2.27 -17.82
N VAL A 162 11.37 -2.98 -17.58
CA VAL A 162 10.65 -3.70 -18.64
C VAL A 162 9.74 -2.72 -19.41
N ASP A 163 10.01 -2.59 -20.71
CA ASP A 163 9.15 -1.82 -21.62
C ASP A 163 7.83 -2.57 -21.89
N LYS A 164 6.70 -1.95 -21.51
CA LYS A 164 5.34 -2.46 -21.73
C LYS A 164 4.74 -2.02 -23.07
N GLY A 165 5.38 -1.09 -23.76
CA GLY A 165 4.91 -0.48 -25.00
C GLY A 165 5.19 -1.31 -26.24
N GLU A 166 6.25 -2.13 -26.24
CA GLU A 166 6.56 -3.03 -27.34
C GLU A 166 5.72 -4.33 -27.27
N PHE A 167 5.17 -4.73 -28.42
CA PHE A 167 4.39 -5.96 -28.59
C PHE A 167 5.15 -7.17 -28.03
N GLU A 168 4.45 -8.05 -27.29
CA GLU A 168 4.87 -9.39 -26.83
C GLU A 168 6.37 -9.66 -26.98
N GLN A 169 7.16 -9.23 -25.98
CA GLN A 169 8.59 -9.48 -26.01
C GLN A 169 8.84 -10.99 -25.97
N ALA A 170 9.54 -11.49 -26.98
CA ALA A 170 9.90 -12.89 -27.05
C ALA A 170 10.94 -13.19 -25.94
N ILE A 171 10.66 -14.21 -25.14
CA ILE A 171 11.63 -14.73 -24.17
C ILE A 171 12.77 -15.38 -24.94
N ALA A 172 14.01 -14.98 -24.64
CA ALA A 172 15.19 -15.58 -25.25
C ALA A 172 15.49 -16.98 -24.69
N GLY A 173 15.24 -17.18 -23.39
CA GLY A 173 15.45 -18.44 -22.67
C GLY A 173 14.24 -19.37 -22.57
N THR A 174 14.32 -20.31 -21.62
CA THR A 174 13.21 -21.17 -21.23
C THR A 174 12.43 -20.50 -20.10
N ALA A 175 11.17 -20.16 -20.33
CA ALA A 175 10.31 -19.56 -19.31
C ALA A 175 10.19 -20.48 -18.08
N VAL A 176 10.57 -19.98 -16.91
CA VAL A 176 10.58 -20.71 -15.63
C VAL A 176 9.28 -20.49 -14.87
N VAL A 177 8.87 -19.23 -14.72
CA VAL A 177 7.66 -18.85 -13.97
C VAL A 177 7.08 -17.57 -14.55
N ALA A 178 5.76 -17.41 -14.42
CA ALA A 178 5.07 -16.19 -14.75
C ALA A 178 4.22 -15.73 -13.56
N PHE A 179 4.24 -14.45 -13.24
CA PHE A 179 3.37 -13.82 -12.26
C PHE A 179 2.33 -12.97 -12.96
N GLU A 180 1.09 -13.03 -12.48
CA GLU A 180 0.06 -12.05 -12.85
C GLU A 180 0.58 -10.63 -12.62
N ALA A 181 0.43 -9.75 -13.62
CA ALA A 181 0.98 -8.40 -13.59
C ALA A 181 0.48 -7.61 -12.38
N GLY A 182 -0.77 -7.83 -11.98
CA GLY A 182 -1.37 -7.20 -10.81
C GLY A 182 -0.62 -7.48 -9.51
N ILE A 183 0.05 -8.63 -9.35
CA ILE A 183 0.86 -8.92 -8.16
C ILE A 183 2.06 -7.97 -8.12
N ILE A 184 2.77 -7.83 -9.24
CA ILE A 184 3.97 -7.00 -9.37
C ILE A 184 3.62 -5.51 -9.30
N GLU A 185 2.49 -5.12 -9.87
CA GLU A 185 1.96 -3.76 -9.91
C GLU A 185 1.21 -3.38 -8.62
N ASN A 186 1.85 -3.59 -7.47
CA ASN A 186 1.37 -3.25 -6.12
C ASN A 186 0.28 -4.18 -5.52
N GLY A 187 -0.21 -5.19 -6.23
CA GLY A 187 -1.17 -6.16 -5.67
C GLY A 187 -0.59 -7.02 -4.54
N TYR A 188 0.74 -7.15 -4.43
CA TYR A 188 1.39 -7.84 -3.33
C TYR A 188 1.06 -7.27 -1.94
N TYR A 189 0.75 -5.97 -1.83
CA TYR A 189 0.27 -5.38 -0.58
C TYR A 189 -1.06 -6.00 -0.13
N VAL A 190 -1.99 -6.18 -1.07
CA VAL A 190 -3.29 -6.83 -0.81
C VAL A 190 -3.07 -8.30 -0.48
N CYS A 191 -2.20 -8.99 -1.22
CA CYS A 191 -1.88 -10.40 -0.95
C CYS A 191 -1.35 -10.59 0.48
N ALA A 192 -0.46 -9.71 0.94
CA ALA A 192 0.07 -9.73 2.31
C ALA A 192 -1.01 -9.43 3.36
N LEU A 193 -1.88 -8.47 3.09
CA LEU A 193 -3.01 -8.17 3.98
C LEU A 193 -3.97 -9.35 4.10
N GLU A 194 -4.42 -9.92 2.99
CA GLU A 194 -5.31 -11.08 2.95
C GLU A 194 -4.68 -12.31 3.60
N ALA A 195 -3.39 -12.56 3.36
CA ALA A 195 -2.67 -13.65 4.01
C ALA A 195 -2.65 -13.48 5.54
N MET A 196 -2.42 -12.28 6.04
CA MET A 196 -2.45 -11.99 7.48
C MET A 196 -3.86 -12.15 8.06
N GLN A 197 -4.89 -11.59 7.39
CA GLN A 197 -6.28 -11.74 7.83
C GLN A 197 -6.68 -13.21 7.94
N ARG A 198 -6.33 -14.02 6.94
CA ARG A 198 -6.57 -15.46 6.96
C ARG A 198 -5.87 -16.15 8.15
N LEU A 199 -4.62 -15.80 8.44
CA LEU A 199 -3.90 -16.36 9.60
C LEU A 199 -4.58 -16.00 10.93
N VAL A 200 -5.10 -14.78 11.04
CA VAL A 200 -5.86 -14.31 12.22
C VAL A 200 -7.17 -15.08 12.33
N ASP A 201 -7.97 -15.13 11.27
CA ASP A 201 -9.30 -15.74 11.25
C ASP A 201 -9.25 -17.25 11.53
N GLU A 202 -8.21 -17.93 11.07
CA GLU A 202 -8.02 -19.36 11.28
C GLU A 202 -7.33 -19.72 12.61
N GLY A 203 -7.01 -18.73 13.46
CA GLY A 203 -6.35 -18.97 14.75
C GLY A 203 -4.92 -19.53 14.61
N ALA A 204 -4.22 -19.22 13.52
CA ALA A 204 -2.89 -19.77 13.24
C ALA A 204 -1.85 -19.45 14.34
N PHE A 205 -2.09 -18.39 15.12
CA PHE A 205 -1.22 -17.92 16.20
C PHE A 205 -1.45 -18.64 17.54
N ASP A 206 -2.37 -19.59 17.65
CA ASP A 206 -2.66 -20.30 18.91
C ASP A 206 -1.55 -21.25 19.36
N ILE A 207 -0.63 -21.57 18.46
CA ILE A 207 0.57 -22.36 18.78
C ILE A 207 1.64 -21.54 19.53
N LEU A 208 1.49 -20.21 19.56
CA LEU A 208 2.42 -19.32 20.26
C LEU A 208 2.03 -19.15 21.73
N ASN A 209 3.04 -19.07 22.59
CA ASN A 209 2.88 -18.62 23.97
C ASN A 209 2.84 -17.09 24.00
N LYS A 210 1.64 -16.56 23.79
CA LYS A 210 1.37 -15.12 23.58
C LYS A 210 1.36 -14.34 24.90
N ALA A 211 1.77 -13.07 24.83
CA ALA A 211 1.46 -12.08 25.86
C ALA A 211 -0.01 -11.64 25.77
N ASP A 212 -0.54 -11.02 26.82
CA ASP A 212 -1.94 -10.59 26.90
C ASP A 212 -2.32 -9.54 25.83
N ASP A 213 -1.34 -8.75 25.38
CA ASP A 213 -1.47 -7.70 24.37
C ASP A 213 -0.88 -8.12 23.00
N PHE A 214 -0.82 -9.42 22.72
CA PHE A 214 -0.31 -9.93 21.45
C PHE A 214 -1.10 -9.37 20.26
N ILE A 215 -0.36 -8.81 19.28
CA ILE A 215 -0.92 -8.38 18.00
C ILE A 215 -0.25 -9.11 16.84
N ALA A 216 -1.06 -9.44 15.83
CA ALA A 216 -0.62 -9.91 14.53
C ALA A 216 -1.07 -8.92 13.46
N TYR A 217 -0.15 -8.44 12.61
CA TYR A 217 -0.47 -7.41 11.65
C TYR A 217 0.36 -7.44 10.38
N THR A 218 -0.17 -6.84 9.33
CA THR A 218 0.60 -6.50 8.14
C THR A 218 0.96 -5.01 8.15
N PHE A 219 2.04 -4.63 7.48
CA PHE A 219 2.47 -3.24 7.36
C PHE A 219 3.31 -3.00 6.09
N THR A 220 3.40 -1.74 5.70
CA THR A 220 3.90 -1.27 4.40
C THR A 220 5.19 -0.47 4.47
N ARG A 221 5.69 -0.21 5.70
CA ARG A 221 6.74 0.77 6.03
C ARG A 221 6.33 2.22 5.79
N ASN A 222 5.03 2.48 5.68
CA ASN A 222 4.47 3.82 5.66
C ASN A 222 3.55 4.00 6.86
N ASP A 223 4.04 4.70 7.88
CA ASP A 223 3.32 4.88 9.16
C ASP A 223 1.88 5.39 8.97
N TYR A 224 1.65 6.27 7.99
CA TYR A 224 0.30 6.79 7.72
C TYR A 224 -0.65 5.71 7.21
N LEU A 225 -0.21 4.85 6.29
CA LEU A 225 -1.00 3.71 5.84
C LEU A 225 -1.11 2.64 6.93
N ASP A 226 -0.03 2.39 7.66
CA ASP A 226 0.08 1.31 8.62
C ASP A 226 -0.85 1.54 9.81
N TYR A 227 -0.71 2.68 10.50
CA TYR A 227 -1.57 3.04 11.62
C TYR A 227 -2.94 3.55 11.19
N GLY A 228 -3.06 4.13 9.98
CA GLY A 228 -4.31 4.70 9.49
C GLY A 228 -5.27 3.66 8.92
N LEU A 229 -4.76 2.58 8.32
CA LEU A 229 -5.56 1.63 7.54
C LEU A 229 -5.16 0.17 7.79
N VAL A 230 -3.91 -0.20 7.52
CA VAL A 230 -3.51 -1.60 7.32
C VAL A 230 -3.56 -2.41 8.61
N MET A 231 -2.94 -1.92 9.69
CA MET A 231 -2.93 -2.62 10.97
C MET A 231 -4.35 -2.77 11.56
N ARG A 232 -5.25 -1.82 11.26
CA ARG A 232 -6.65 -1.85 11.72
C ARG A 232 -7.48 -2.92 11.04
N LYS A 233 -7.05 -3.40 9.88
CA LYS A 233 -7.71 -4.50 9.16
C LYS A 233 -7.30 -5.88 9.68
N THR A 234 -6.30 -5.97 10.55
CA THR A 234 -5.77 -7.24 11.12
C THR A 234 -5.79 -7.29 12.66
N ILE A 235 -5.87 -6.14 13.33
CA ILE A 235 -5.93 -6.04 14.79
C ILE A 235 -7.34 -5.59 15.19
N GLU A 236 -7.92 -6.27 16.18
CA GLU A 236 -9.19 -5.85 16.79
C GLU A 236 -9.05 -4.43 17.35
N ARG A 237 -10.07 -3.59 17.16
CA ARG A 237 -10.03 -2.15 17.42
C ARG A 237 -9.70 -1.79 18.87
N ASP A 238 -10.32 -2.44 19.85
CA ASP A 238 -10.06 -2.14 21.26
C ASP A 238 -8.65 -2.55 21.67
N LEU A 239 -8.14 -3.66 21.13
CA LEU A 239 -6.75 -4.06 21.27
C LEU A 239 -5.80 -3.07 20.58
N PHE A 240 -6.11 -2.63 19.37
CA PHE A 240 -5.32 -1.64 18.63
C PHE A 240 -5.13 -0.36 19.43
N TYR A 241 -6.20 0.21 20.00
CA TYR A 241 -6.07 1.43 20.81
C TYR A 241 -5.44 1.21 22.18
N ARG A 242 -5.57 0.01 22.75
CA ARG A 242 -4.83 -0.34 23.97
C ARG A 242 -3.32 -0.35 23.72
N VAL A 243 -2.90 -0.85 22.56
CA VAL A 243 -1.50 -0.86 22.14
C VAL A 243 -1.05 0.51 21.65
N PHE A 244 -1.91 1.27 20.95
CA PHE A 244 -1.57 2.56 20.35
C PHE A 244 -2.51 3.68 20.86
N PRO A 245 -2.44 4.05 22.15
CA PRO A 245 -3.37 5.02 22.74
C PRO A 245 -3.24 6.42 22.16
N ASP A 246 -2.03 6.82 21.74
CA ASP A 246 -1.81 8.12 21.09
C ASP A 246 -2.54 8.20 19.74
N ILE A 247 -2.67 7.07 19.03
CA ILE A 247 -3.43 7.01 17.76
C ILE A 247 -4.93 7.19 18.01
N GLN A 248 -5.47 6.69 19.13
CA GLN A 248 -6.87 6.96 19.49
C GLN A 248 -7.13 8.46 19.63
N LYS A 249 -6.24 9.16 20.33
CA LYS A 249 -6.34 10.61 20.50
C LYS A 249 -6.22 11.35 19.16
N SER A 250 -5.31 10.93 18.30
CA SER A 250 -5.20 11.48 16.94
C SER A 250 -6.48 11.27 16.13
N ASP A 251 -7.12 10.11 16.24
CA ASP A 251 -8.41 9.84 15.58
C ASP A 251 -9.52 10.76 16.09
N GLU A 252 -9.61 10.99 17.40
CA GLU A 252 -10.59 11.90 18.00
C GLU A 252 -10.41 13.33 17.48
N GLN A 253 -9.17 13.82 17.48
CA GLN A 253 -8.84 15.15 16.97
C GLN A 253 -9.09 15.29 15.46
N PHE A 254 -8.73 14.28 14.69
CA PHE A 254 -9.01 14.23 13.25
C PHE A 254 -10.51 14.33 12.99
N ASN A 255 -11.33 13.55 13.69
CA ASN A 255 -12.78 13.59 13.54
C ASN A 255 -13.38 14.95 13.91
N GLU A 256 -12.87 15.62 14.94
CA GLU A 256 -13.29 16.99 15.29
C GLU A 256 -12.99 17.98 14.16
N GLU A 257 -11.80 17.92 13.58
CA GLU A 257 -11.39 18.77 12.46
C GLU A 257 -12.25 18.50 11.22
N MET A 258 -12.46 17.23 10.88
CA MET A 258 -13.25 16.84 9.71
C MET A 258 -14.70 17.29 9.82
N ASN A 259 -15.27 17.25 11.03
CA ASN A 259 -16.62 17.75 11.27
C ASN A 259 -16.75 19.27 11.02
N ARG A 260 -15.67 20.06 11.21
CA ARG A 260 -15.68 21.49 10.84
C ARG A 260 -15.69 21.68 9.33
N ASN A 261 -14.93 20.85 8.62
CA ASN A 261 -14.79 20.93 7.16
C ASN A 261 -16.05 20.47 6.40
N ARG A 262 -16.96 19.72 7.02
CA ARG A 262 -18.24 19.29 6.41
C ARG A 262 -19.17 20.42 5.99
N GLN A 263 -18.94 21.65 6.46
CA GLN A 263 -19.76 22.81 6.09
C GLN A 263 -19.29 23.51 4.82
N LEU A 264 -18.13 23.12 4.29
CA LEU A 264 -17.56 23.72 3.08
C LEU A 264 -18.35 23.31 1.84
N SER A 265 -18.39 24.19 0.84
CA SER A 265 -18.87 23.83 -0.49
C SER A 265 -17.87 22.90 -1.19
N VAL A 266 -18.28 22.17 -2.24
CA VAL A 266 -17.37 21.32 -3.01
C VAL A 266 -16.15 22.10 -3.54
N ILE A 267 -16.35 23.35 -3.97
CA ILE A 267 -15.29 24.23 -4.47
C ILE A 267 -14.32 24.59 -3.35
N ASP A 268 -14.84 24.98 -2.19
CA ASP A 268 -14.02 25.37 -1.04
C ASP A 268 -13.27 24.17 -0.46
N SER A 269 -13.90 22.99 -0.41
CA SER A 269 -13.27 21.74 0.01
C SER A 269 -12.15 21.32 -0.94
N ILE A 270 -12.38 21.36 -2.26
CA ILE A 270 -11.31 21.07 -3.24
C ILE A 270 -10.15 22.05 -3.06
N ALA A 271 -10.42 23.35 -2.91
CA ALA A 271 -9.37 24.35 -2.73
C ALA A 271 -8.57 24.09 -1.45
N TYR A 272 -9.24 23.90 -0.32
CA TYR A 272 -8.63 23.59 0.97
C TYR A 272 -7.75 22.34 0.90
N TRP A 273 -8.28 21.24 0.36
CA TRP A 273 -7.58 19.95 0.34
C TRP A 273 -6.47 19.88 -0.70
N SER A 274 -6.67 20.51 -1.86
CA SER A 274 -5.60 20.72 -2.82
C SER A 274 -4.47 21.49 -2.14
N ASP A 275 -4.73 22.63 -1.52
CA ASP A 275 -3.67 23.41 -0.86
C ASP A 275 -2.96 22.62 0.25
N ALA A 276 -3.69 21.88 1.09
CA ALA A 276 -3.11 21.04 2.14
C ALA A 276 -2.15 19.98 1.58
N ILE A 277 -2.55 19.27 0.52
CA ILE A 277 -1.73 18.25 -0.13
C ILE A 277 -0.47 18.83 -0.80
N HIS A 278 -0.52 20.07 -1.29
CA HIS A 278 0.61 20.73 -1.97
C HIS A 278 1.47 21.60 -1.03
N SER A 279 1.07 21.76 0.23
CA SER A 279 1.81 22.49 1.26
C SER A 279 2.94 21.63 1.87
N ASP A 280 3.58 22.09 2.96
CA ASP A 280 4.46 21.24 3.76
C ASP A 280 3.62 20.12 4.39
N TYR A 281 3.55 19.00 3.67
CA TYR A 281 2.71 17.83 3.90
C TYR A 281 2.77 17.30 5.34
N SER A 282 3.80 17.62 6.12
CA SER A 282 3.92 17.19 7.52
C SER A 282 3.18 18.06 8.54
N LEU A 283 2.77 19.27 8.15
CA LEU A 283 2.27 20.31 9.07
C LEU A 283 0.75 20.50 9.02
N GLU A 284 0.09 19.99 7.99
CA GLU A 284 -1.35 20.15 7.80
C GLU A 284 -2.13 18.86 8.09
N PRO A 285 -3.40 18.95 8.54
CA PRO A 285 -4.31 17.82 8.52
C PRO A 285 -4.40 17.20 7.10
N PRO A 286 -4.56 15.88 6.97
CA PRO A 286 -4.78 14.91 8.04
C PRO A 286 -3.45 14.32 8.59
N PHE A 287 -2.31 14.74 8.06
CA PHE A 287 -1.00 14.13 8.31
C PHE A 287 -0.49 14.37 9.74
N THR A 288 -0.83 15.52 10.32
CA THR A 288 -0.61 15.79 11.75
C THR A 288 -1.28 14.76 12.68
N TYR A 289 -2.26 14.00 12.18
CA TYR A 289 -2.99 12.96 12.90
C TYR A 289 -2.65 11.53 12.46
N VAL A 290 -1.53 11.33 11.76
CA VAL A 290 -1.07 10.00 11.27
C VAL A 290 -2.13 9.32 10.38
N LYS A 291 -2.71 10.10 9.46
CA LYS A 291 -3.69 9.62 8.49
C LYS A 291 -3.09 9.55 7.07
N PRO A 292 -3.48 8.55 6.27
CA PRO A 292 -2.99 8.41 4.91
C PRO A 292 -3.57 9.49 4.00
N ALA A 293 -2.87 9.77 2.90
CA ALA A 293 -3.29 10.72 1.86
C ALA A 293 -4.74 10.49 1.41
N MET A 294 -5.12 9.20 1.33
CA MET A 294 -6.45 8.75 0.95
C MET A 294 -7.57 9.41 1.76
N GLU A 295 -7.35 9.69 3.05
CA GLU A 295 -8.37 10.28 3.92
C GLU A 295 -8.83 11.65 3.45
N VAL A 296 -7.97 12.41 2.77
CA VAL A 296 -8.34 13.68 2.13
C VAL A 296 -9.49 13.45 1.15
N PHE A 297 -9.39 12.43 0.30
CA PHE A 297 -10.38 12.13 -0.72
C PHE A 297 -11.62 11.45 -0.15
N VAL A 298 -11.49 10.65 0.91
CA VAL A 298 -12.63 10.12 1.67
C VAL A 298 -13.50 11.26 2.20
N GLN A 299 -12.91 12.39 2.62
CA GLN A 299 -13.71 13.55 3.02
C GLN A 299 -14.50 14.18 1.87
N LEU A 300 -14.05 14.05 0.63
CA LEU A 300 -14.73 14.59 -0.55
C LEU A 300 -15.89 13.70 -1.02
N GLU A 301 -15.94 12.44 -0.57
CA GLU A 301 -16.90 11.43 -1.05
C GLU A 301 -18.37 11.85 -0.93
N HIS A 302 -18.71 12.61 0.12
CA HIS A 302 -20.07 13.06 0.37
C HIS A 302 -20.65 14.01 -0.70
N PHE A 303 -19.82 14.62 -1.54
CA PHE A 303 -20.25 15.50 -2.63
C PHE A 303 -20.71 14.73 -3.88
N GLY A 304 -20.31 13.45 -4.03
CA GLY A 304 -20.74 12.58 -5.12
C GLY A 304 -20.59 13.22 -6.52
N ASN A 305 -21.69 13.27 -7.28
CA ASN A 305 -21.71 13.83 -8.64
C ASN A 305 -21.26 15.30 -8.74
N GLU A 306 -21.42 16.10 -7.68
CA GLU A 306 -20.96 17.49 -7.68
C GLU A 306 -19.42 17.56 -7.68
N LEU A 307 -18.77 16.65 -6.96
CA LEU A 307 -17.32 16.49 -7.00
C LEU A 307 -16.85 16.09 -8.39
N ALA A 308 -17.51 15.09 -8.98
CA ALA A 308 -17.17 14.61 -10.33
C ALA A 308 -17.24 15.75 -11.36
N LYS A 309 -18.32 16.53 -11.32
CA LYS A 309 -18.51 17.67 -12.23
C LYS A 309 -17.39 18.71 -12.06
N GLU A 310 -17.11 19.13 -10.83
CA GLU A 310 -16.07 20.13 -10.54
C GLU A 310 -14.68 19.64 -10.96
N CYS A 311 -14.33 18.39 -10.66
CA CYS A 311 -13.06 17.80 -11.09
C CYS A 311 -12.94 17.74 -12.62
N LEU A 312 -13.98 17.29 -13.33
CA LEU A 312 -13.95 17.17 -14.80
C LEU A 312 -13.89 18.53 -15.51
N GLU A 313 -14.55 19.56 -14.98
CA GLU A 313 -14.43 20.93 -15.49
C GLU A 313 -12.97 21.44 -15.38
N ARG A 314 -12.33 21.20 -14.24
CA ARG A 314 -10.91 21.58 -14.01
C ARG A 314 -9.94 20.76 -14.85
N LEU A 315 -10.15 19.46 -14.96
CA LEU A 315 -9.35 18.57 -15.81
C LEU A 315 -9.47 18.95 -17.28
N THR A 316 -10.65 19.34 -17.75
CA THR A 316 -10.86 19.82 -19.13
C THR A 316 -10.06 21.09 -19.40
N ALA A 317 -10.02 22.01 -18.44
CA ALA A 317 -9.20 23.23 -18.55
C ALA A 317 -7.70 22.89 -18.60
N LEU A 318 -7.23 22.00 -17.72
CA LEU A 318 -5.83 21.56 -17.69
C LEU A 318 -5.43 20.82 -18.97
N ALA A 319 -6.26 19.92 -19.48
CA ALA A 319 -6.00 19.18 -20.73
C ALA A 319 -6.00 20.07 -21.98
N SER A 320 -6.40 21.35 -21.87
CA SER A 320 -6.36 22.32 -22.97
C SER A 320 -5.10 23.21 -22.93
N LEU A 321 -4.20 22.99 -21.96
CA LEU A 321 -2.94 23.71 -21.87
C LEU A 321 -1.94 23.23 -22.95
N ASN A 322 -1.15 24.17 -23.48
CA ASN A 322 -0.10 23.85 -24.46
C ASN A 322 1.19 23.34 -23.82
N SER A 323 1.33 23.52 -22.51
CA SER A 323 2.50 23.13 -21.72
C SER A 323 2.10 22.98 -20.26
N PHE A 324 2.69 22.02 -19.56
CA PHE A 324 2.42 21.74 -18.15
C PHE A 324 3.63 22.10 -17.31
N ASP A 325 3.40 22.84 -16.23
CA ASP A 325 4.38 22.99 -15.17
C ASP A 325 4.16 21.96 -14.04
N ARG A 326 5.06 21.99 -13.07
CA ARG A 326 5.00 21.19 -11.83
C ARG A 326 3.58 21.16 -11.22
N LYS A 327 2.98 22.33 -11.02
CA LYS A 327 1.71 22.47 -10.31
C LYS A 327 0.55 21.95 -11.14
N ASP A 328 0.64 22.03 -12.46
CA ASP A 328 -0.37 21.47 -13.35
C ASP A 328 -0.40 19.94 -13.24
N TYR A 329 0.76 19.28 -13.17
CA TYR A 329 0.84 17.83 -12.92
C TYR A 329 0.29 17.44 -11.55
N GLU A 330 0.66 18.18 -10.50
CA GLU A 330 0.16 17.88 -9.15
C GLU A 330 -1.38 18.05 -9.07
N ARG A 331 -1.93 19.06 -9.75
CA ARG A 331 -3.39 19.26 -9.87
C ARG A 331 -4.09 18.20 -10.71
N LEU A 332 -3.50 17.78 -11.84
CA LEU A 332 -4.03 16.67 -12.64
C LEU A 332 -4.19 15.42 -11.77
N GLY A 333 -3.13 15.05 -11.05
CA GLY A 333 -3.14 13.93 -10.12
C GLY A 333 -4.23 14.08 -9.07
N PHE A 334 -4.33 15.24 -8.40
CA PHE A 334 -5.33 15.48 -7.36
C PHE A 334 -6.77 15.30 -7.89
N TYR A 335 -7.10 15.91 -9.04
CA TYR A 335 -8.45 15.84 -9.57
C TYR A 335 -8.81 14.44 -10.07
N ILE A 336 -7.86 13.72 -10.68
CA ILE A 336 -8.05 12.31 -11.09
C ILE A 336 -8.25 11.42 -9.86
N GLU A 337 -7.44 11.58 -8.82
CA GLU A 337 -7.59 10.79 -7.60
C GLU A 337 -8.93 11.06 -6.91
N ALA A 338 -9.38 12.33 -6.87
CA ALA A 338 -10.69 12.67 -6.31
C ALA A 338 -11.86 12.02 -7.08
N LEU A 339 -11.73 11.76 -8.38
CA LEU A 339 -12.77 11.06 -9.16
C LEU A 339 -12.98 9.61 -8.69
N TYR A 340 -11.98 8.94 -8.12
CA TYR A 340 -12.18 7.62 -7.50
C TYR A 340 -13.11 7.66 -6.27
N PHE A 341 -13.39 8.84 -5.71
CA PHE A 341 -14.21 9.02 -4.50
C PHE A 341 -15.57 9.66 -4.79
N CYS A 342 -15.89 9.98 -6.04
CA CYS A 342 -17.15 10.64 -6.39
C CYS A 342 -18.35 9.68 -6.57
N GLY A 343 -18.12 8.36 -6.44
CA GLY A 343 -19.10 7.32 -6.71
C GLY A 343 -19.28 7.04 -8.22
N PRO A 344 -20.36 6.36 -8.62
CA PRO A 344 -20.60 6.01 -10.03
C PRO A 344 -20.78 7.25 -10.90
N LEU A 345 -19.99 7.33 -11.98
CA LEU A 345 -20.12 8.40 -12.97
C LEU A 345 -21.40 8.28 -13.79
N THR A 346 -21.99 9.42 -14.14
CA THR A 346 -23.02 9.48 -15.18
C THR A 346 -22.41 9.23 -16.56
N SER A 347 -23.23 8.80 -17.54
CA SER A 347 -22.74 8.55 -18.90
C SER A 347 -22.06 9.77 -19.56
N GLU A 348 -22.51 10.98 -19.22
CA GLU A 348 -21.88 12.22 -19.70
C GLU A 348 -20.51 12.44 -19.06
N GLN A 349 -20.37 12.19 -17.75
CA GLN A 349 -19.10 12.29 -17.06
C GLN A 349 -18.11 11.22 -17.52
N THR A 350 -18.55 9.97 -17.74
CA THR A 350 -17.76 8.90 -18.35
C THR A 350 -17.21 9.33 -19.71
N LYS A 351 -18.07 9.92 -20.56
CA LYS A 351 -17.65 10.42 -21.87
C LYS A 351 -16.60 11.53 -21.75
N GLN A 352 -16.77 12.45 -20.78
CA GLN A 352 -15.80 13.50 -20.51
C GLN A 352 -14.45 12.93 -20.04
N CYS A 353 -14.42 11.91 -19.17
CA CYS A 353 -13.18 11.23 -18.80
C CYS A 353 -12.41 10.73 -20.02
N ILE A 354 -13.11 10.04 -20.94
CA ILE A 354 -12.52 9.52 -22.18
C ILE A 354 -12.00 10.64 -23.07
N GLU A 355 -12.78 11.71 -23.27
CA GLU A 355 -12.37 12.86 -24.09
C GLU A 355 -11.14 13.59 -23.50
N ILE A 356 -11.08 13.72 -22.18
CA ILE A 356 -9.92 14.30 -21.48
C ILE A 356 -8.70 13.37 -21.64
N GLY A 357 -8.87 12.06 -21.44
CA GLY A 357 -7.79 11.07 -21.58
C GLY A 357 -7.16 11.07 -22.97
N LEU A 358 -7.97 11.18 -24.02
CA LEU A 358 -7.48 11.31 -25.40
C LEU A 358 -6.61 12.56 -25.59
N LYS A 359 -7.07 13.72 -25.10
CA LYS A 359 -6.30 14.97 -25.17
C LYS A 359 -4.98 14.89 -24.41
N LEU A 360 -4.98 14.28 -23.23
CA LEU A 360 -3.76 14.08 -22.44
C LEU A 360 -2.76 13.18 -23.18
N THR A 361 -3.24 12.14 -23.84
CA THR A 361 -2.39 11.25 -24.67
C THR A 361 -1.79 12.00 -25.87
N GLU A 362 -2.57 12.87 -26.52
CA GLU A 362 -2.08 13.72 -27.62
C GLU A 362 -1.06 14.78 -27.15
N ALA A 363 -1.17 15.23 -25.90
CA ALA A 363 -0.34 16.30 -25.35
C ALA A 363 1.09 15.84 -24.97
N GLY A 364 1.31 14.54 -24.71
CA GLY A 364 2.66 13.97 -24.59
C GLY A 364 2.78 12.72 -23.72
N ASP A 365 3.88 11.99 -23.89
CA ASP A 365 4.10 10.66 -23.30
C ASP A 365 4.01 10.64 -21.76
N ILE A 366 4.43 11.72 -21.10
CA ILE A 366 4.38 11.85 -19.62
C ILE A 366 2.93 11.81 -19.12
N LEU A 367 1.95 12.20 -19.95
CA LEU A 367 0.54 12.29 -19.57
C LEU A 367 -0.25 11.00 -19.84
N ILE A 368 0.36 10.00 -20.47
CA ILE A 368 -0.28 8.72 -20.80
C ILE A 368 -0.79 8.01 -19.53
N GLU A 369 -0.03 8.07 -18.43
CA GLU A 369 -0.47 7.43 -17.18
C GLU A 369 -1.73 8.09 -16.60
N TYR A 370 -1.85 9.43 -16.65
CA TYR A 370 -3.08 10.13 -16.27
C TYR A 370 -4.26 9.77 -17.18
N ALA A 371 -4.02 9.59 -18.48
CA ALA A 371 -5.04 9.17 -19.43
C ALA A 371 -5.55 7.74 -19.12
N LYS A 372 -4.64 6.81 -18.81
CA LYS A 372 -4.99 5.44 -18.40
C LYS A 372 -5.80 5.42 -17.10
N GLU A 373 -5.47 6.27 -16.13
CA GLU A 373 -6.27 6.39 -14.90
C GLU A 373 -7.70 6.86 -15.20
N LEU A 374 -7.88 7.84 -16.10
CA LEU A 374 -9.22 8.30 -16.51
C LEU A 374 -10.00 7.22 -17.26
N GLU A 375 -9.34 6.42 -18.10
CA GLU A 375 -9.96 5.27 -18.78
C GLU A 375 -10.40 4.20 -17.77
N ALA A 376 -9.58 3.93 -16.76
CA ALA A 376 -9.92 2.99 -15.69
C ALA A 376 -11.10 3.48 -14.83
N ILE A 377 -11.22 4.78 -14.57
CA ILE A 377 -12.37 5.38 -13.86
C ILE A 377 -13.64 5.32 -14.72
N ALA A 378 -13.50 5.41 -16.04
CA ALA A 378 -14.61 5.39 -16.99
C ALA A 378 -15.16 4.00 -17.29
N SER A 379 -14.41 2.94 -16.94
CA SER A 379 -14.75 1.53 -17.16
C SER A 379 -15.57 0.95 -16.02
#